data_AF-A0AA42TAJ8-F1
#
_entry.id   AF-A0AA42TAJ8-F1
#
_cell.length_a   1.000
_cell.length_b   1.000
_cell.length_c   1.000
_cell.angle_alpha   90.00
_cell.angle_beta   90.00
_cell.angle_gamma   90.00
#
_symmetry.space_group_name_H-M   'P 1'
#
loop_
_entity.id
_entity.type
_entity.pdbx_description
1 polymer ?
#
loop_
_entity_poly.entity_id
_entity_poly.type
_entity_poly.pdbx_seq_one_letter_code
_entity_poly.pdbx_strand_id
1 'polypeptide(L)' 'MTSIQKTEQAKTQVTSLLSYLKKLGSDDATEKFAKKCGTTKGNLLQIAYGGSVSARLSKKICNESNGEVPLEELRPDIFA' A
#
# COMPACT_ATOMS: atom_id res chain seq x y z
N MET A 1 -3.35 -8.24 31.50
CA MET A 1 -4.01 -9.04 30.45
C MET A 1 -4.33 -8.10 29.30
N THR A 2 -3.44 -7.96 28.32
CA THR A 2 -3.70 -7.09 27.17
C THR A 2 -3.98 -8.00 25.97
N SER A 3 -5.27 -8.17 25.67
CA SER A 3 -5.74 -8.96 24.53
C SER A 3 -5.29 -8.29 23.24
N ILE A 4 -4.21 -8.81 22.64
CA ILE A 4 -3.84 -8.49 21.27
C ILE A 4 -4.85 -9.25 20.39
N GLN A 5 -5.90 -8.57 19.96
CA GLN A 5 -6.80 -9.10 18.96
C GLN A 5 -6.01 -9.24 17.65
N LYS A 6 -5.59 -10.46 17.36
CA LYS A 6 -4.98 -10.85 16.10
C LYS A 6 -6.10 -10.87 15.07
N THR A 7 -6.45 -9.71 14.51
CA THR A 7 -7.32 -9.65 13.34
C THR A 7 -6.58 -10.33 12.20
N GLU A 8 -7.05 -11.52 11.82
CA GLU A 8 -6.69 -12.21 10.60
C GLU A 8 -7.10 -11.34 9.40
N GLN A 9 -6.31 -10.32 9.09
CA GLN A 9 -6.32 -9.75 7.76
C GLN A 9 -5.75 -10.86 6.87
N ALA A 10 -6.64 -11.58 6.18
CA ALA A 10 -6.27 -12.42 5.07
C ALA A 10 -5.31 -11.60 4.19
N LYS A 11 -4.10 -12.13 3.98
CA LYS A 11 -3.02 -11.48 3.22
C LYS A 11 -3.41 -11.38 1.74
N THR A 12 -4.41 -10.56 1.47
CA THR A 12 -4.91 -10.34 0.12
C THR A 12 -4.01 -9.31 -0.51
N GLN A 13 -3.41 -9.68 -1.63
CA GLN A 13 -2.58 -8.81 -2.44
C GLN A 13 -3.33 -7.50 -2.77
N VAL A 14 -2.67 -6.36 -2.64
CA VAL A 14 -3.19 -5.07 -3.10
C VAL A 14 -2.94 -4.98 -4.61
N THR A 15 -3.92 -5.47 -5.37
CA THR A 15 -3.89 -5.61 -6.83
C THR A 15 -3.83 -4.26 -7.54
N SER A 16 -4.52 -3.24 -7.03
CA SER A 16 -4.41 -1.87 -7.54
C SER A 16 -3.00 -1.32 -7.41
N LEU A 17 -2.36 -1.48 -6.25
CA LEU A 17 -0.99 -1.05 -6.02
C LEU A 17 -0.01 -1.81 -6.93
N LEU A 18 -0.13 -3.13 -7.03
CA LEU A 18 0.75 -3.89 -7.93
C LEU A 18 0.59 -3.46 -9.39
N SER A 19 -0.65 -3.23 -9.83
CA SER A 19 -0.95 -2.78 -11.19
C SER A 19 -0.40 -1.38 -11.44
N TYR A 20 -0.54 -0.47 -10.48
CA TYR A 20 0.01 0.88 -10.53
C TYR A 20 1.54 0.87 -10.64
N LEU A 21 2.23 0.08 -9.81
CA LEU A 21 3.68 -0.06 -9.88
C LEU A 21 4.16 -0.63 -11.24
N LYS A 22 3.41 -1.57 -11.83
CA LYS A 22 3.70 -2.08 -13.18
C LYS A 22 3.51 -1.01 -14.26
N LYS A 23 2.46 -0.17 -14.15
CA LYS A 23 2.21 0.95 -15.08
C LYS A 23 3.32 2.00 -15.09
N LEU A 24 3.99 2.22 -13.95
CA LEU A 24 5.14 3.14 -13.88
C LEU A 24 6.31 2.71 -14.79
N GLY A 25 6.39 1.42 -15.14
CA GLY A 25 7.22 0.89 -16.23
C GLY A 25 8.73 0.87 -15.99
N SER A 26 9.23 1.53 -14.95
CA SER A 26 10.66 1.52 -14.62
C SER A 26 10.92 1.49 -13.12
N ASP A 27 12.09 0.94 -12.77
CA ASP A 27 12.55 0.83 -11.39
C ASP A 27 12.74 2.21 -10.75
N ASP A 28 13.33 3.14 -11.49
CA ASP A 28 13.54 4.53 -11.08
C ASP A 28 12.21 5.26 -10.83
N ALA A 29 11.19 5.05 -11.69
CA ALA A 29 9.87 5.63 -11.47
C ALA A 29 9.22 5.08 -10.19
N THR A 30 9.39 3.78 -9.92
CA THR A 30 8.90 3.15 -8.68
C THR A 30 9.61 3.71 -7.45
N GLU A 31 10.94 3.87 -7.51
CA GLU A 31 11.73 4.45 -6.42
C GLU A 31 11.36 5.92 -6.17
N LYS A 32 11.14 6.71 -7.23
CA LYS A 32 10.64 8.09 -7.11
C LYS A 32 9.25 8.13 -6.49
N PHE A 33 8.35 7.24 -6.88
CA PHE A 33 7.02 7.13 -6.28
C PHE A 33 7.10 6.76 -4.79
N ALA A 34 7.95 5.79 -4.43
CA ALA A 34 8.20 5.43 -3.04
C ALA A 34 8.68 6.63 -2.21
N LYS A 35 9.64 7.39 -2.73
CA LYS A 35 10.16 8.61 -2.09
C LYS A 35 9.07 9.67 -1.90
N LYS A 36 8.21 9.90 -2.89
CA LYS A 36 7.04 10.81 -2.76
C LYS A 36 6.07 10.36 -1.67
N CYS A 37 5.85 9.05 -1.55
CA CYS A 37 5.04 8.46 -0.49
C CYS A 37 5.73 8.50 0.89
N GLY A 38 7.02 8.84 0.96
CA GLY A 38 7.82 8.84 2.19
C GLY A 38 8.23 7.43 2.65
N THR A 39 8.47 6.51 1.71
CA THR A 39 8.83 5.11 1.97
C THR A 39 9.87 4.59 0.96
N THR A 40 10.16 3.29 0.98
CA THR A 40 11.08 2.63 0.04
C THR A 40 10.30 1.77 -0.96
N LYS A 41 10.90 1.54 -2.14
CA LYS A 41 10.36 0.60 -3.13
C LYS A 41 10.09 -0.78 -2.53
N GLY A 42 11.02 -1.30 -1.72
CA GLY A 42 10.88 -2.60 -1.06
C GLY A 42 9.63 -2.67 -0.19
N ASN A 43 9.36 -1.63 0.59
CA ASN A 43 8.15 -1.56 1.41
C ASN A 43 6.87 -1.47 0.56
N LEU A 44 6.87 -0.70 -0.54
CA LEU A 44 5.72 -0.66 -1.46
C LEU A 44 5.44 -2.03 -2.08
N LEU A 45 6.47 -2.78 -2.46
CA LEU A 45 6.31 -4.14 -2.97
C LEU A 45 5.76 -5.06 -1.88
N GLN A 46 6.28 -5.00 -0.65
CA GLN A 46 5.74 -5.77 0.46
C GLN A 46 4.25 -5.50 0.65
N ILE A 47 3.83 -4.22 0.67
CA ILE A 47 2.41 -3.83 0.77
C ILE A 47 1.61 -4.39 -0.42
N ALA A 48 2.12 -4.24 -1.65
CA ALA A 48 1.46 -4.76 -2.85
C ALA A 48 1.22 -6.28 -2.74
N TYR A 49 2.15 -7.02 -2.14
CA TYR A 49 2.06 -8.47 -1.92
C TYR A 49 1.38 -8.87 -0.59
N GLY A 50 0.60 -7.98 0.04
CA GLY A 50 -0.20 -8.29 1.22
C GLY A 50 0.52 -8.04 2.56
N GLY A 51 1.59 -7.25 2.53
CA GLY A 51 2.20 -6.65 3.72
C GLY A 51 1.31 -5.57 4.32
N SER A 52 1.51 -5.27 5.59
CA SER A 52 0.73 -4.25 6.29
C SER A 52 1.16 -2.84 5.89
N VAL A 53 0.21 -1.91 5.96
CA VAL A 53 0.44 -0.49 5.68
C VAL A 53 -0.19 0.36 6.79
N SER A 54 0.47 1.46 7.18
CA SER A 54 -0.11 2.38 8.16
C SER A 54 -1.21 3.23 7.52
N ALA A 55 -2.17 3.72 8.32
CA ALA A 55 -3.23 4.61 7.82
C ALA A 55 -2.66 5.88 7.16
N ARG A 56 -1.57 6.42 7.71
CA ARG A 56 -0.86 7.59 7.16
C ARG A 56 -0.23 7.28 5.79
N LEU A 57 0.47 6.14 5.68
CA LEU A 57 1.09 5.75 4.42
C LEU A 57 0.02 5.39 3.37
N SER A 58 -1.11 4.81 3.79
CA SER A 58 -2.23 4.50 2.88
C SER A 58 -2.79 5.77 2.23
N LYS A 59 -3.02 6.82 3.02
CA LYS A 59 -3.42 8.15 2.50
C LYS A 59 -2.40 8.74 1.54
N LYS A 60 -1.10 8.58 1.84
CA LYS A 60 -0.03 9.03 0.95
C LYS A 60 -0.04 8.27 -0.38
N ILE A 61 -0.12 6.94 -0.36
CA ILE A 61 -0.17 6.12 -1.57
C ILE A 61 -1.39 6.48 -2.42
N CYS A 62 -2.58 6.60 -1.81
CA CYS A 62 -3.80 7.02 -2.52
C CYS A 62 -3.63 8.40 -3.15
N ASN A 63 -3.17 9.41 -2.40
CA ASN A 63 -3.01 10.77 -2.92
C ASN A 63 -1.96 10.85 -4.05
N GLU A 64 -0.79 10.24 -3.87
CA GLU A 64 0.30 10.29 -4.86
C GLU A 64 0.00 9.46 -6.11
N SER A 65 -0.92 8.50 -6.02
CA SER A 65 -1.45 7.75 -7.17
C SER A 65 -2.74 8.36 -7.75
N ASN A 66 -3.13 9.56 -7.30
CA ASN A 66 -4.38 10.23 -7.70
C ASN A 66 -5.63 9.34 -7.54
N GLY A 67 -5.66 8.50 -6.51
CA GLY A 67 -6.76 7.59 -6.23
C GLY A 67 -6.78 6.29 -7.03
N GLU A 68 -5.79 6.03 -7.91
CA GLU A 68 -5.69 4.74 -8.61
C GLU A 68 -5.46 3.56 -7.65
N VAL A 69 -4.89 3.84 -6.47
CA VAL A 69 -4.76 2.87 -5.37
C VAL A 69 -5.70 3.27 -4.23
N PRO A 70 -6.91 2.68 -4.12
CA PRO A 70 -7.93 3.09 -3.17
C PRO A 70 -7.57 2.71 -1.72
N LEU A 71 -8.07 3.52 -0.78
CA LEU A 71 -7.88 3.29 0.66
C LEU A 71 -8.55 2.01 1.15
N GLU A 72 -9.67 1.64 0.55
CA GLU A 72 -10.46 0.45 0.87
C GLU A 72 -9.66 -0.84 0.63
N GLU A 73 -8.78 -0.85 -0.38
CA GLU A 73 -7.92 -1.99 -0.68
C GLU A 73 -6.64 -1.99 0.15
N LEU A 74 -6.09 -0.80 0.44
CA LEU A 74 -4.90 -0.65 1.31
C LEU A 74 -5.23 -0.97 2.78
N ARG A 75 -6.40 -0.55 3.25
CA ARG A 75 -6.86 -0.64 4.65
C ARG A 75 -8.36 -0.91 4.72
N PRO A 76 -8.79 -2.12 4.33
CA PRO A 76 -10.20 -2.51 4.43
C PRO A 76 -10.72 -2.47 5.88
N ASP A 77 -9.84 -2.63 6.86
CA ASP A 77 -10.20 -2.55 8.28
C ASP A 77 -10.65 -1.15 8.75
N ILE A 78 -10.35 -0.10 7.97
CA ILE A 78 -10.73 1.29 8.30
C ILE A 78 -11.75 1.84 7.30
N PHE A 79 -11.66 1.46 6.03
CA PHE A 79 -12.35 2.14 4.93
C PHE A 79 -13.34 1.27 4.16
N ALA A 80 -13.51 -0.02 4.46
CA ALA A 80 -14.51 -0.89 3.83
C ALA A 80 -15.89 -0.85 4.51
#